data_AF-A0A9E5N1T6-F1
#
_entry.id   AF-A0A9E5N1T6-F1
#
_cell.length_a   1.000
_cell.length_b   1.000
_cell.length_c   1.000
_cell.angle_alpha   90.00
_cell.angle_beta   90.00
_cell.angle_gamma   90.00
#
_symmetry.space_group_name_H-M   'P 1'
#
loop_
_entity.id
_entity.type
_entity.pdbx_description
1 polymer ?
#
loop_
_entity_poly.entity_id
_entity_poly.type
_entity_poly.pdbx_seq_one_letter_code
_entity_poly.pdbx_strand_id
1 'polypeptide(L)'
;MAGFKTHITTSTTLGIAYGGAGLWLLPEPGGELPLAACVLATGLCSIGGMLPDLDSDSGIPLRETVAFTAAVVPMLLIHRWSHLGLSHEMMVIVGGLIYLLIRFGLFALLKP
;
A
#
# COMPACT_ATOMS: atom_id res chain seq x y z
N MET A 1 20.82 -9.28 -12.04
CA MET A 1 19.44 -9.02 -11.60
C MET A 1 19.40 -9.19 -10.10
N ALA A 2 18.99 -8.16 -9.38
CA ALA A 2 18.70 -8.27 -7.94
C ALA A 2 17.52 -9.23 -7.76
N GLY A 3 17.56 -10.08 -6.74
CA GLY A 3 16.43 -10.96 -6.43
C GLY A 3 15.44 -10.29 -5.47
N PHE A 4 14.27 -10.91 -5.29
CA PHE A 4 13.22 -10.48 -4.35
C PHE A 4 13.75 -10.00 -2.98
N LYS A 5 14.70 -10.74 -2.39
CA LYS A 5 15.33 -10.38 -1.10
C LYS A 5 16.06 -9.04 -1.17
N THR A 6 16.74 -8.76 -2.27
CA THR A 6 17.44 -7.48 -2.46
C THR A 6 16.42 -6.36 -2.64
N HIS A 7 15.39 -6.56 -3.47
CA HIS A 7 14.36 -5.56 -3.71
C HIS A 7 13.63 -5.15 -2.42
N ILE A 8 13.15 -6.12 -1.64
CA ILE A 8 12.43 -5.84 -0.39
C ILE A 8 13.34 -5.23 0.69
N THR A 9 14.61 -5.65 0.75
CA THR A 9 15.55 -5.14 1.76
C THR A 9 15.94 -3.70 1.43
N THR A 10 16.29 -3.43 0.17
CA THR A 10 16.64 -2.07 -0.25
C THR A 10 15.45 -1.14 -0.13
N SER A 11 14.24 -1.54 -0.54
CA SER A 11 13.04 -0.72 -0.41
C SER A 11 12.66 -0.47 1.05
N THR A 12 12.83 -1.46 1.93
CA THR A 12 12.54 -1.29 3.36
C THR A 12 13.54 -0.37 4.04
N THR A 13 14.83 -0.51 3.75
CA THR A 13 15.85 0.40 4.29
C THR A 13 15.60 1.83 3.82
N LEU A 14 15.28 2.01 2.53
CA LEU A 14 14.91 3.32 1.99
C LEU A 14 13.61 3.84 2.62
N GLY A 15 12.62 2.98 2.83
CA GLY A 15 11.36 3.33 3.49
C GLY A 15 11.57 3.84 4.91
N ILE A 16 12.40 3.15 5.72
CA ILE A 16 12.73 3.57 7.08
C ILE A 16 13.46 4.91 7.06
N ALA A 17 14.41 5.07 6.14
CA ALA A 17 15.12 6.34 5.97
C ALA A 17 14.16 7.48 5.56
N TYR A 18 13.21 7.20 4.67
CA TYR A 18 12.20 8.16 4.20
C TYR A 18 11.22 8.55 5.30
N GLY A 19 10.67 7.57 6.04
CA GLY A 19 9.77 7.83 7.17
C GLY A 19 10.48 8.57 8.31
N GLY A 20 11.72 8.20 8.61
CA GLY A 20 12.56 8.89 9.59
C GLY A 20 12.92 10.32 9.17
N ALA A 21 13.23 10.54 7.89
CA ALA A 21 13.44 11.87 7.34
C ALA A 21 12.16 12.72 7.43
N GLY A 22 10.97 12.13 7.22
CA GLY A 22 9.70 12.82 7.40
C GLY A 22 9.48 13.32 8.84
N LEU A 23 9.86 12.52 9.85
CA LEU A 23 9.80 12.93 11.26
C LEU A 23 10.76 14.08 11.57
N TRP A 24 11.95 14.08 10.95
CA TRP A 24 13.01 15.05 11.24
C TRP A 24 12.93 16.34 10.42
N LEU A 25 12.47 16.28 9.17
CA LEU A 25 12.58 17.37 8.19
C LEU A 25 11.24 18.05 7.87
N LEU A 26 10.09 17.45 8.18
CA LEU A 26 8.76 18.00 7.93
C LEU A 26 8.00 18.29 9.24
N PRO A 27 8.45 19.24 10.07
CA PRO A 27 7.64 19.78 11.15
C PRO A 27 6.51 20.63 10.56
N GLU A 28 5.27 20.17 10.74
CA GLU A 28 4.06 20.92 10.39
C GLU A 28 3.85 22.09 11.38
N PRO A 29 3.08 23.14 11.03
CA PRO A 29 2.78 24.29 11.91
C PRO A 29 1.96 23.98 13.19
N GLY A 30 1.95 22.72 13.65
CA GLY A 30 1.29 22.24 14.86
C GLY A 30 1.90 20.95 15.46
N GLY A 31 3.06 20.48 14.96
CA GLY A 31 3.75 19.28 15.46
C GLY A 31 4.54 18.52 14.38
N GLU A 32 5.12 17.37 14.74
CA GLU A 32 5.73 16.44 13.79
C GLU A 32 4.68 15.83 12.85
N LEU A 33 5.09 15.44 11.63
CA LEU A 33 4.27 14.59 10.77
C LEU A 33 3.75 13.41 11.60
N PRO A 34 2.44 13.08 11.59
CA PRO A 34 1.93 12.03 12.47
C PRO A 34 2.73 10.75 12.28
N LEU A 35 3.21 10.16 13.37
CA LEU A 35 3.99 8.92 13.33
C LEU A 35 3.31 7.84 12.46
N ALA A 36 1.97 7.79 12.50
CA ALA A 36 1.16 6.93 11.65
C ALA A 36 1.41 7.15 10.14
N ALA A 37 1.53 8.39 9.67
CA ALA A 37 1.83 8.70 8.27
C ALA A 37 3.25 8.25 7.88
N CYS A 38 4.25 8.46 8.74
CA CYS A 38 5.61 8.00 8.50
C CYS A 38 5.73 6.46 8.46
N VAL A 39 5.01 5.77 9.36
CA VAL A 39 4.93 4.31 9.36
C VAL A 39 4.22 3.80 8.10
N LEU A 40 3.12 4.43 7.70
CA LEU A 40 2.42 4.11 6.46
C LEU A 40 3.32 4.30 5.24
N ALA A 41 4.03 5.44 5.14
CA ALA A 41 4.96 5.72 4.05
C ALA A 41 6.10 4.69 3.98
N THR A 42 6.64 4.29 5.14
CA THR A 42 7.66 3.24 5.25
C THR A 42 7.12 1.90 4.70
N GLY A 43 5.95 1.46 5.17
CA GLY A 43 5.34 0.21 4.74
C GLY A 43 4.98 0.19 3.24
N LEU A 44 4.45 1.30 2.72
CA LEU A 44 4.16 1.44 1.29
C LEU A 44 5.44 1.40 0.44
N CYS A 45 6.52 2.04 0.89
CA CYS A 45 7.80 2.00 0.21
C CYS A 45 8.38 0.58 0.19
N SER A 46 8.37 -0.13 1.33
CA SER A 46 8.80 -1.53 1.44
C SER A 46 8.12 -2.42 0.39
N ILE A 47 6.79 -2.36 0.31
CA ILE A 47 5.99 -3.20 -0.57
C ILE A 47 6.09 -2.78 -2.04
N GLY A 48 6.25 -1.47 -2.31
CA GLY A 48 6.56 -0.97 -3.65
C GLY A 48 7.84 -1.59 -4.24
N GLY A 49 8.78 -2.00 -3.38
CA GLY A 49 9.95 -2.78 -3.80
C GLY A 49 9.62 -4.10 -4.51
N MET A 50 8.44 -4.69 -4.29
CA MET A 50 8.03 -5.93 -4.95
C MET A 50 7.49 -5.72 -6.37
N LEU A 51 7.31 -4.48 -6.82
CA LEU A 51 6.80 -4.16 -8.17
C LEU A 51 7.64 -4.78 -9.30
N PRO A 52 8.99 -4.74 -9.28
CA PRO A 52 9.81 -5.39 -10.32
C PRO A 52 9.68 -6.93 -10.30
N ASP A 53 9.40 -7.51 -9.13
CA ASP A 53 9.24 -8.97 -8.97
C ASP A 53 7.87 -9.46 -9.48
N LEU A 54 6.93 -8.57 -9.81
CA LEU A 54 5.65 -8.93 -10.43
C LEU A 54 5.79 -9.50 -11.83
N ASP A 55 6.87 -9.15 -12.54
CA ASP A 55 7.23 -9.67 -13.86
C ASP A 55 8.13 -10.92 -13.77
N SER A 56 8.42 -11.41 -12.56
CA SER A 56 9.15 -12.67 -12.38
C SER A 56 8.21 -13.86 -12.51
N ASP A 57 8.70 -15.00 -13.04
CA ASP A 57 7.94 -16.26 -13.21
C ASP A 57 7.32 -16.82 -11.91
N SER A 58 7.62 -16.21 -10.76
CA SER A 58 7.06 -16.59 -9.46
C SER A 58 5.72 -15.89 -9.21
N GLY A 59 4.63 -16.67 -9.09
CA GLY A 59 3.31 -16.13 -8.74
C GLY A 59 3.16 -15.69 -7.28
N ILE A 60 4.21 -15.77 -6.45
CA ILE A 60 4.16 -15.49 -5.01
C ILE A 60 4.21 -13.97 -4.75
N PRO A 61 5.21 -13.18 -5.24
CA PRO A 61 5.23 -11.73 -5.08
C PRO A 61 3.95 -11.07 -5.59
N LEU A 62 3.48 -11.51 -6.78
CA LEU A 62 2.21 -11.06 -7.35
C LEU A 62 1.01 -11.28 -6.41
N ARG A 63 0.87 -12.48 -5.84
CA ARG A 63 -0.25 -12.79 -4.96
C ARG A 63 -0.22 -11.99 -3.66
N GLU A 64 0.95 -11.75 -3.10
CA GLU A 64 1.12 -10.97 -1.87
C GLU A 64 0.88 -9.47 -2.10
N THR A 65 1.46 -8.90 -3.18
CA THR A 65 1.24 -7.49 -3.54
C THR A 65 -0.25 -7.24 -3.84
N VAL A 66 -0.91 -8.11 -4.60
CA VAL A 66 -2.35 -7.96 -4.87
C VAL A 66 -3.20 -8.13 -3.60
N ALA A 67 -2.82 -9.03 -2.67
CA ALA A 67 -3.49 -9.17 -1.37
C ALA A 67 -3.46 -7.85 -0.58
N PHE A 68 -2.27 -7.28 -0.50
CA PHE A 68 -2.02 -6.07 0.25
C PHE A 68 -2.73 -4.87 -0.38
N THR A 69 -2.61 -4.70 -1.71
CA THR A 69 -3.31 -3.63 -2.44
C THR A 69 -4.82 -3.74 -2.24
N ALA A 70 -5.39 -4.95 -2.30
CA ALA A 70 -6.82 -5.16 -2.07
C ALA A 70 -7.26 -4.71 -0.68
N ALA A 71 -6.43 -4.88 0.35
CA ALA A 71 -6.74 -4.46 1.71
C ALA A 71 -6.53 -2.95 1.95
N VAL A 72 -5.45 -2.37 1.42
CA VAL A 72 -5.06 -0.99 1.72
C VAL A 72 -5.80 0.05 0.89
N VAL A 73 -6.02 -0.20 -0.40
CA VAL A 73 -6.73 0.74 -1.30
C VAL A 73 -8.10 1.18 -0.75
N PRO A 74 -9.02 0.29 -0.34
CA PRO A 74 -10.30 0.73 0.20
C PRO A 74 -10.15 1.53 1.49
N MET A 75 -9.18 1.21 2.35
CA MET A 75 -8.93 1.94 3.60
C MET A 75 -8.50 3.39 3.34
N LEU A 76 -7.68 3.62 2.32
CA LEU A 76 -7.25 4.97 1.92
C LEU A 76 -8.40 5.82 1.35
N LEU A 77 -9.45 5.18 0.82
CA LEU A 77 -10.60 5.88 0.23
C LEU A 77 -11.69 6.23 1.24
N ILE A 78 -11.66 5.69 2.46
CA ILE A 78 -12.70 5.92 3.48
C ILE A 78 -12.94 7.41 3.73
N HIS A 79 -11.86 8.17 3.91
CA HIS A 79 -11.96 9.62 4.13
C HIS A 79 -12.56 10.35 2.93
N ARG A 80 -12.29 9.89 1.70
CA ARG A 80 -12.89 10.47 0.51
C ARG A 80 -14.40 10.18 0.45
N TRP A 81 -14.81 8.97 0.82
CA TRP A 81 -16.23 8.60 0.87
C TRP A 81 -17.01 9.34 1.93
N SER A 82 -16.42 9.61 3.09
CA SER A 82 -17.06 10.44 4.13
C SER A 82 -17.29 11.87 3.62
N HIS A 83 -16.34 12.45 2.90
CA HIS A 83 -16.51 13.76 2.25
C HIS A 83 -17.56 13.77 1.14
N LEU A 84 -17.80 12.63 0.48
CA LEU A 84 -18.87 12.48 -0.50
C LEU A 84 -20.25 12.23 0.15
N GLY A 85 -20.32 12.16 1.48
CA GLY A 85 -21.56 11.96 2.23
C GLY A 85 -22.12 10.53 2.15
N LEU A 86 -21.29 9.54 1.82
CA LEU A 86 -21.71 8.14 1.88
C LEU A 86 -22.03 7.73 3.33
N SER A 87 -23.07 6.91 3.52
CA SER A 87 -23.33 6.33 4.83
C SER A 87 -22.25 5.29 5.19
N HIS A 88 -22.05 5.03 6.48
CA HIS A 88 -21.08 4.04 6.95
C HIS A 88 -21.34 2.65 6.36
N GLU A 89 -22.60 2.25 6.26
CA GLU A 89 -23.04 0.99 5.63
C GLU A 89 -22.60 0.92 4.17
N MET A 90 -22.79 2.01 3.41
CA MET A 90 -22.37 2.08 2.01
C MET A 90 -20.84 2.07 1.87
N MET A 91 -20.09 2.68 2.79
CA MET A 91 -18.62 2.60 2.77
C MET A 91 -18.13 1.17 2.98
N VAL A 92 -18.77 0.41 3.87
CA VAL A 92 -18.43 -1.01 4.08
C VAL A 92 -18.73 -1.83 2.83
N ILE A 93 -19.89 -1.62 2.20
CA ILE A 93 -20.27 -2.32 0.97
C ILE A 93 -19.28 -2.00 -0.17
N VAL A 94 -19.03 -0.72 -0.42
CA VAL A 94 -18.14 -0.28 -1.51
C VAL A 94 -16.69 -0.72 -1.24
N GLY A 95 -16.23 -0.60 0.01
CA GLY A 95 -14.90 -1.07 0.41
C GLY A 95 -14.73 -2.58 0.22
N GLY A 96 -15.73 -3.37 0.62
CA GLY A 96 -15.75 -4.81 0.38
C GLY A 96 -15.77 -5.17 -1.10
N LEU A 97 -16.55 -4.46 -1.93
CA LEU A 97 -16.58 -4.65 -3.38
C LEU A 97 -15.22 -4.35 -4.03
N ILE A 98 -14.55 -3.28 -3.62
CA ILE A 98 -13.21 -2.94 -4.10
C ILE A 98 -12.20 -4.01 -3.69
N TYR A 99 -12.26 -4.47 -2.44
CA TYR A 99 -11.41 -5.57 -1.98
C TYR A 99 -11.59 -6.80 -2.88
N LEU A 100 -12.84 -7.25 -3.11
CA LEU A 100 -13.12 -8.42 -3.94
C LEU A 100 -12.67 -8.22 -5.40
N LEU A 101 -12.91 -7.03 -5.95
CA LEU A 101 -12.53 -6.67 -7.32
C LEU A 101 -11.02 -6.72 -7.51
N ILE A 102 -10.24 -6.17 -6.58
CA ILE A 102 -8.77 -6.21 -6.65
C ILE A 102 -8.29 -7.64 -6.35
N ARG A 103 -8.78 -8.27 -5.29
CA ARG A 103 -8.29 -9.58 -4.83
C ARG A 103 -8.53 -10.69 -5.85
N PHE A 104 -9.70 -10.71 -6.48
CA PHE A 104 -10.11 -11.77 -7.39
C PHE A 104 -10.14 -11.31 -8.85
N GLY A 105 -10.57 -10.08 -9.14
CA GLY A 105 -10.65 -9.55 -10.50
C GLY A 105 -9.28 -9.18 -11.06
N LEU A 106 -8.51 -8.34 -10.36
CA LEU A 106 -7.17 -7.92 -10.81
C LEU A 106 -6.20 -9.11 -10.86
N PHE A 107 -6.28 -10.01 -9.87
CA PHE A 107 -5.47 -11.25 -9.88
C PHE A 107 -5.78 -12.15 -11.07
N ALA A 108 -7.05 -12.25 -11.49
CA ALA A 108 -7.45 -13.02 -12.67
C ALA A 108 -6.97 -12.38 -13.98
N LEU A 109 -6.84 -11.05 -14.04
CA LEU A 109 -6.34 -10.34 -15.22
C LEU A 109 -4.81 -10.43 -15.37
N LEU A 110 -4.08 -10.43 -14.25
CA LEU A 110 -2.61 -10.44 -14.22
C LEU A 110 -2.01 -11.83 -14.41
N LYS A 111 -2.81 -12.89 -14.29
CA LYS A 111 -2.39 -14.26 -14.55
C LYS A 111 -2.84 -14.66 -15.97
N PRO A 112 -1.93 -14.75 -16.96
CA PRO A 112 -2.30 -15.24 -18.29
C PRO A 112 -2.75 -16.70 -18.27
#